data_AF-A0A1W9XE63-F1
#
_entry.id   AF-A0A1W9XE63-F1
#
_cell.length_a   1.000
_cell.length_b   1.000
_cell.length_c   1.000
_cell.angle_alpha   90.00
_cell.angle_beta   90.00
_cell.angle_gamma   90.00
#
_symmetry.space_group_name_H-M   'P 1'
#
loop_
_entity.id
_entity.type
_entity.pdbx_description
1 polymer ?
#
loop_
_entity_poly.entity_id
_entity_poly.type
_entity_poly.pdbx_seq_one_letter_code
_entity_poly.pdbx_strand_id
1 'polypeptide(L)'
;MKKSESGYSLQRTMIVYFLLIGFASSLVGIEFIVETHGSDLNKALLSNFEKYSKGEIGSDEVFSPIDKLRSKAILMVVIILCVMIIVLTMFIKNITGPLQHMIEVSKAISRGDLSHTIKIHSDNELAELGNVINEMSSNLQEITLLSKQMCSTGSDFVENTGFMLEQENLTSEDMKKIGEEISHLHGELEMLTDVVEYFNFYTLEKADDE
;
A
#
# COMPACT_ATOMS: atom_id res chain seq x y z
N MET A 1 -15.45 -13.45 20.45
CA MET A 1 -14.28 -14.16 19.89
C MET A 1 -14.39 -14.11 18.37
N LYS A 2 -13.71 -13.16 17.72
CA LYS A 2 -13.71 -13.02 16.25
C LYS A 2 -12.60 -13.92 15.71
N LYS A 3 -13.00 -14.81 14.80
CA LYS A 3 -12.19 -15.85 14.15
C LYS A 3 -10.91 -15.22 13.58
N SER A 4 -9.75 -15.65 14.07
CA SER A 4 -8.47 -15.42 13.41
C SER A 4 -8.50 -16.25 12.13
N GLU A 5 -9.05 -15.68 11.06
CA GLU A 5 -8.88 -16.26 9.73
C GLU A 5 -7.41 -16.10 9.38
N SER A 6 -6.77 -17.21 8.98
CA SER A 6 -5.39 -17.24 8.55
C SER A 6 -5.25 -16.47 7.23
N GLY A 7 -5.30 -15.14 7.28
CA GLY A 7 -4.90 -14.27 6.19
C GLY A 7 -3.44 -14.53 5.87
N TYR A 8 -3.11 -14.58 4.58
CA TYR A 8 -1.73 -14.74 4.16
C TYR A 8 -0.95 -13.52 4.63
N SER A 9 -0.01 -13.72 5.55
CA SER A 9 0.85 -12.62 5.98
C SER A 9 1.71 -12.13 4.81
N LEU A 10 1.73 -10.82 4.59
CA LEU A 10 2.60 -10.10 3.68
C LEU A 10 4.05 -10.49 3.92
N GLN A 11 4.44 -10.67 5.19
CA GLN A 11 5.76 -11.15 5.56
C GLN A 11 6.04 -12.55 4.99
N ARG A 12 5.07 -13.48 5.07
CA ARG A 12 5.21 -14.82 4.45
C ARG A 12 5.39 -14.71 2.95
N THR A 13 4.62 -13.84 2.29
CA THR A 13 4.73 -13.60 0.85
C THR A 13 6.12 -13.06 0.47
N MET A 14 6.64 -12.10 1.25
CA MET A 14 7.99 -11.57 1.07
C MET A 14 9.05 -12.65 1.25
N ILE A 15 8.93 -13.47 2.30
CA ILE A 15 9.84 -14.61 2.53
C ILE A 15 9.82 -15.57 1.34
N VAL A 16 8.63 -15.91 0.81
CA VAL A 16 8.51 -16.79 -0.36
C VAL A 16 9.23 -16.20 -1.58
N TYR A 17 9.13 -14.90 -1.83
CA TYR A 17 9.86 -14.25 -2.93
C TYR A 17 11.37 -14.32 -2.76
N PHE A 18 11.89 -14.05 -1.56
CA PHE A 18 13.32 -14.21 -1.27
C PHE A 18 13.80 -15.65 -1.38
N LEU A 19 13.00 -16.61 -0.91
CA LEU A 19 13.31 -18.03 -1.04
C LEU A 19 13.31 -18.49 -2.49
N LEU A 20 12.40 -17.98 -3.32
CA LEU A 20 12.34 -18.32 -4.75
C LEU A 20 13.60 -17.80 -5.47
N ILE A 21 13.99 -16.54 -5.21
CA ILE A 21 15.23 -15.97 -5.74
C ILE A 21 16.45 -16.77 -5.27
N GLY A 22 16.52 -17.05 -3.96
CA GLY A 22 17.64 -17.77 -3.35
C GLY A 22 17.76 -19.19 -3.90
N PHE A 23 16.63 -19.88 -4.06
CA PHE A 23 16.58 -21.22 -4.63
C PHE A 23 17.02 -21.22 -6.10
N ALA A 24 16.49 -20.31 -6.92
CA ALA A 24 16.89 -20.19 -8.32
C ALA A 24 18.39 -19.89 -8.46
N SER A 25 18.90 -18.95 -7.66
CA SER A 25 20.33 -18.58 -7.67
C SER A 25 21.23 -19.73 -7.19
N SER A 26 20.79 -20.46 -6.16
CA SER A 26 21.52 -21.62 -5.63
C SER A 26 21.56 -22.77 -6.65
N LEU A 27 20.43 -23.07 -7.30
CA LEU A 27 20.35 -24.12 -8.32
C LEU A 27 21.27 -23.84 -9.50
N VAL A 28 21.26 -22.60 -10.00
CA VAL A 28 22.16 -22.17 -11.08
C VAL A 28 23.63 -22.20 -10.61
N GLY A 29 23.91 -21.75 -9.39
CA GLY A 29 25.26 -21.78 -8.82
C GLY A 29 25.81 -23.20 -8.68
N ILE A 30 24.98 -24.14 -8.21
CA ILE A 30 25.36 -25.56 -8.11
C ILE A 30 25.66 -26.13 -9.49
N GLU A 31 24.79 -25.87 -10.48
CA GLU A 31 25.00 -26.35 -11.85
C GLU A 31 26.34 -25.82 -12.43
N PHE A 32 26.63 -24.54 -12.21
CA PHE A 32 27.88 -23.92 -12.64
C PHE A 32 29.11 -24.53 -11.96
N ILE A 33 29.05 -24.81 -10.65
CA ILE A 33 30.15 -25.45 -9.91
C ILE A 33 30.41 -26.86 -10.42
N VAL A 34 29.36 -27.66 -10.61
CA VAL A 34 29.50 -29.04 -11.11
C VAL A 34 30.17 -29.06 -12.49
N GLU A 35 29.80 -28.11 -13.36
CA GLU A 35 30.34 -28.03 -14.71
C GLU A 35 31.78 -27.52 -14.76
N THR A 36 32.14 -26.57 -13.89
CA THR A 36 33.51 -26.03 -13.81
C THR A 36 34.48 -26.97 -13.08
N HIS A 37 33.99 -27.76 -12.12
CA HIS A 37 34.80 -28.73 -11.38
C HIS A 37 34.89 -30.10 -12.07
N GLY A 38 34.08 -30.33 -13.10
CA GLY A 38 34.12 -31.55 -13.90
C GLY A 38 35.47 -31.73 -14.59
N SER A 39 36.06 -32.92 -14.45
CA SER A 39 37.30 -33.28 -15.19
C SER A 39 37.13 -33.23 -16.72
N ASP A 40 35.89 -33.11 -17.18
CA ASP A 40 35.49 -33.17 -18.59
C ASP A 40 36.05 -32.00 -19.39
N LEU A 41 36.11 -30.80 -18.81
CA LEU A 41 36.74 -29.64 -19.48
C LEU A 41 38.22 -29.90 -19.74
N ASN A 42 38.95 -30.34 -18.71
CA ASN A 42 40.38 -30.63 -18.81
C ASN A 42 40.66 -31.78 -19.79
N LYS A 43 39.86 -32.84 -19.75
CA LYS A 43 39.96 -33.98 -20.69
C LYS A 43 39.67 -33.56 -22.13
N ALA A 44 38.63 -32.76 -22.35
CA ALA A 44 38.25 -32.27 -23.68
C ALA A 44 39.34 -31.33 -24.25
N LEU A 45 39.89 -30.44 -23.42
CA LEU A 45 41.00 -29.57 -23.82
C LEU A 45 42.25 -30.37 -24.17
N LEU A 46 42.68 -31.31 -23.31
CA LEU A 46 43.85 -32.15 -23.57
C LEU A 46 43.70 -32.96 -24.87
N SER A 47 42.51 -33.54 -25.11
CA SER A 47 42.23 -34.25 -26.35
C SER A 47 42.29 -33.34 -27.58
N ASN A 48 41.77 -32.11 -27.48
CA ASN A 48 41.85 -31.14 -28.58
C ASN A 48 43.29 -30.68 -28.83
N PHE A 49 44.10 -30.47 -27.78
CA PHE A 49 45.54 -30.17 -27.93
C PHE A 49 46.29 -31.30 -28.64
N GLU A 50 45.99 -32.56 -28.34
CA GLU A 50 46.59 -33.71 -29.02
C GLU A 50 46.21 -33.74 -30.51
N LYS A 51 44.94 -33.52 -30.85
CA LYS A 51 44.45 -33.44 -32.24
C LYS A 51 45.06 -32.27 -33.00
N TYR A 52 45.24 -31.12 -32.35
CA TYR A 52 45.90 -29.96 -32.93
C TYR A 52 47.37 -30.25 -33.26
N SER A 53 48.09 -30.92 -32.36
CA SER A 53 49.47 -31.37 -32.59
C SER A 53 49.60 -32.32 -33.79
N LYS A 54 48.59 -33.16 -34.03
CA LYS A 54 48.51 -34.06 -35.20
C LYS A 54 48.06 -33.36 -36.51
N GLY A 55 47.71 -32.07 -36.44
CA GLY A 55 47.18 -31.32 -37.59
C GLY A 55 45.75 -31.70 -37.98
N GLU A 56 45.00 -32.38 -37.10
CA GLU A 56 43.64 -32.85 -37.38
C GLU A 56 42.57 -31.76 -37.17
N ILE A 57 42.86 -30.73 -36.36
CA ILE A 57 41.97 -29.60 -36.08
C ILE A 57 42.71 -28.27 -36.18
N GLY A 58 41.98 -27.17 -36.45
CA GLY A 58 42.51 -25.81 -36.44
C GLY A 58 42.77 -25.25 -35.04
N SER A 59 43.54 -24.16 -34.95
CA SER A 59 43.84 -23.49 -33.67
C SER A 59 42.62 -22.88 -32.98
N ASP A 60 41.59 -22.56 -33.75
CA ASP A 60 40.28 -22.05 -33.31
C ASP A 60 39.43 -23.13 -32.62
N GLU A 61 39.54 -24.39 -33.04
CA GLU A 61 38.77 -25.49 -32.46
C GLU A 61 39.32 -25.98 -31.10
N VAL A 62 40.59 -25.68 -30.80
CA VAL A 62 41.26 -26.08 -29.55
C VAL A 62 40.48 -25.61 -28.32
N PHE A 63 39.99 -24.38 -28.36
CA PHE A 63 39.29 -23.73 -27.23
C PHE A 63 37.76 -23.87 -27.28
N SER A 64 37.21 -24.64 -28.23
CA SER A 64 35.77 -24.88 -28.31
C SER A 64 35.10 -25.34 -27.00
N PRO A 65 35.75 -26.10 -26.08
CA PRO A 65 35.17 -26.42 -24.78
C PRO A 65 35.01 -25.19 -23.86
N ILE A 66 35.94 -24.23 -23.92
CA ILE A 66 35.87 -22.97 -23.15
C ILE A 66 34.75 -22.08 -23.68
N ASP A 67 34.60 -21.99 -25.01
CA ASP A 67 33.53 -21.20 -25.63
C ASP A 67 32.15 -21.73 -25.25
N LYS A 68 31.98 -23.06 -25.18
CA LYS A 68 30.75 -23.70 -24.70
C LYS A 68 30.46 -23.34 -23.24
N LEU A 69 31.48 -23.39 -22.37
CA LEU A 69 31.35 -23.03 -20.96
C LEU A 69 30.97 -21.55 -20.79
N ARG A 70 31.60 -20.64 -21.53
CA ARG A 70 31.24 -19.21 -21.56
C ARG A 70 29.79 -19.01 -22.01
N SER A 71 29.39 -19.62 -23.12
CA SER A 71 28.03 -19.47 -23.65
C SER A 71 26.98 -19.97 -22.65
N LYS A 72 27.25 -21.07 -21.95
CA LYS A 72 26.35 -21.60 -20.94
C LYS A 72 26.32 -20.73 -19.68
N ALA A 73 27.46 -20.18 -19.26
CA ALA A 73 27.52 -19.21 -18.16
C ALA A 73 26.71 -17.93 -18.47
N ILE A 74 26.79 -17.42 -19.71
CA ILE A 74 25.98 -16.28 -20.15
C ILE A 74 24.49 -16.63 -20.08
N LEU A 75 24.09 -17.82 -20.53
CA LEU A 75 22.70 -18.30 -20.45
C LEU A 75 22.21 -18.35 -19.00
N MET A 76 23.01 -18.88 -18.08
CA MET A 76 22.70 -18.93 -16.64
C MET A 76 22.47 -17.53 -16.04
N VAL A 77 23.32 -16.56 -16.38
CA VAL A 77 23.15 -15.17 -15.95
C VAL A 77 21.85 -14.58 -16.48
N VAL A 78 21.52 -14.84 -17.75
CA VAL A 78 20.26 -14.40 -18.34
C VAL A 78 19.06 -15.00 -17.61
N ILE A 79 19.10 -16.30 -17.25
CA ILE A 79 18.04 -16.96 -16.49
C ILE A 79 17.85 -16.32 -15.12
N ILE A 80 18.93 -16.08 -14.37
CA ILE A 80 18.85 -15.41 -13.06
C ILE A 80 18.22 -14.01 -13.21
N LEU A 81 18.65 -13.25 -14.23
CA LEU A 81 18.13 -11.91 -14.49
C LEU A 81 16.63 -11.96 -14.82
N CYS A 82 16.17 -12.91 -15.63
CA CYS A 82 14.75 -13.12 -15.89
C CYS A 82 13.95 -13.43 -14.62
N VAL A 83 14.45 -14.34 -13.77
CA VAL A 83 13.80 -14.67 -12.49
C VAL A 83 13.73 -13.44 -11.59
N MET A 84 14.81 -12.67 -11.50
CA MET A 84 14.84 -11.42 -10.72
C MET A 84 13.79 -10.42 -11.21
N ILE A 85 13.69 -10.20 -12.52
CA ILE A 85 12.68 -9.31 -13.11
C ILE A 85 11.26 -9.79 -12.77
N ILE A 86 10.99 -11.09 -12.88
CA ILE A 86 9.68 -11.67 -12.57
C ILE A 86 9.31 -11.40 -11.11
N VAL A 87 10.20 -11.74 -10.18
CA VAL A 87 9.94 -11.57 -8.75
C VAL A 87 9.81 -10.09 -8.38
N LEU A 88 10.65 -9.22 -8.95
CA LEU A 88 10.55 -7.77 -8.75
C LEU A 88 9.20 -7.23 -9.24
N THR A 89 8.75 -7.67 -10.41
CA THR A 89 7.44 -7.26 -10.96
C THR A 89 6.29 -7.73 -10.06
N MET A 90 6.38 -8.93 -9.50
CA MET A 90 5.40 -9.44 -8.54
C MET A 90 5.39 -8.60 -7.24
N PHE A 91 6.57 -8.25 -6.73
CA PHE A 91 6.71 -7.39 -5.54
C PHE A 91 6.05 -6.03 -5.75
N ILE A 92 6.33 -5.40 -6.91
CA ILE A 92 5.75 -4.10 -7.25
C ILE A 92 4.22 -4.19 -7.32
N LYS A 93 3.67 -5.19 -8.01
CA LYS A 93 2.22 -5.32 -8.20
C LYS A 93 1.46 -5.66 -6.92
N ASN A 94 2.04 -6.51 -6.07
CA ASN A 94 1.33 -7.06 -4.92
C ASN A 94 1.59 -6.30 -3.61
N ILE A 95 2.61 -5.44 -3.56
CA ILE A 95 2.99 -4.72 -2.35
C ILE A 95 3.11 -3.23 -2.63
N THR A 96 4.03 -2.83 -3.51
CA THR A 96 4.33 -1.41 -3.74
C THR A 96 3.15 -0.65 -4.35
N GLY A 97 2.45 -1.24 -5.32
CA GLY A 97 1.30 -0.62 -5.99
C GLY A 97 0.15 -0.31 -5.04
N PRO A 98 -0.39 -1.31 -4.31
CA PRO A 98 -1.43 -1.06 -3.31
C PRO A 98 -1.00 -0.03 -2.25
N LEU A 99 0.25 -0.08 -1.79
CA LEU A 99 0.77 0.87 -0.82
C LEU A 99 0.84 2.30 -1.37
N GLN A 100 1.30 2.48 -2.61
CA GLN A 100 1.30 3.78 -3.28
C GLN A 100 -0.12 4.33 -3.43
N HIS A 101 -1.08 3.48 -3.80
CA HIS A 101 -2.47 3.89 -3.91
C HIS A 101 -3.05 4.34 -2.56
N MET A 102 -2.75 3.64 -1.46
CA MET A 102 -3.12 4.10 -0.12
C MET A 102 -2.53 5.48 0.20
N ILE A 103 -1.24 5.70 -0.12
CA ILE A 103 -0.59 7.00 0.10
C ILE A 103 -1.30 8.11 -0.67
N GLU A 104 -1.72 7.86 -1.91
CA GLU A 104 -2.48 8.81 -2.72
C GLU A 104 -3.83 9.14 -2.09
N VAL A 105 -4.57 8.12 -1.66
CA VAL A 105 -5.87 8.30 -0.99
C VAL A 105 -5.69 9.04 0.35
N SER A 106 -4.73 8.66 1.18
CA SER A 106 -4.43 9.36 2.43
C SER A 106 -4.04 10.84 2.20
N LYS A 107 -3.30 11.13 1.13
CA LYS A 107 -3.01 12.52 0.73
C LYS A 107 -4.24 13.27 0.23
N ALA A 108 -5.21 12.59 -0.39
CA ALA A 108 -6.47 13.20 -0.79
C ALA A 108 -7.33 13.53 0.44
N ILE A 109 -7.46 12.57 1.37
CA ILE A 109 -8.11 12.74 2.68
C ILE A 109 -7.49 13.92 3.44
N SER A 110 -6.15 14.03 3.48
CA SER A 110 -5.48 15.14 4.16
C SER A 110 -5.72 16.51 3.51
N ARG A 111 -6.18 16.54 2.26
CA ARG A 111 -6.60 17.77 1.56
C ARG A 111 -8.12 18.02 1.66
N GLY A 112 -8.85 17.19 2.40
CA GLY A 112 -10.29 17.28 2.58
C GLY A 112 -11.14 16.52 1.56
N ASP A 113 -10.53 15.74 0.67
CA ASP A 113 -11.27 14.88 -0.26
C ASP A 113 -11.51 13.50 0.36
N LEU A 114 -12.68 13.34 0.96
CA LEU A 114 -13.12 12.12 1.66
C LEU A 114 -13.91 11.17 0.74
N SER A 115 -14.03 11.49 -0.55
CA SER A 115 -14.84 10.69 -1.50
C SER A 115 -14.11 9.43 -2.00
N HIS A 116 -12.81 9.33 -1.71
CA HIS A 116 -11.97 8.21 -2.14
C HIS A 116 -12.06 7.02 -1.18
N THR A 117 -12.03 5.80 -1.74
CA THR A 117 -12.02 4.56 -0.97
C THR A 117 -10.95 3.62 -1.50
N ILE A 118 -10.20 2.99 -0.59
CA ILE A 118 -9.19 1.99 -0.91
C ILE A 118 -9.88 0.64 -1.10
N LYS A 119 -9.75 0.05 -2.29
CA LYS A 119 -10.24 -1.31 -2.59
C LYS A 119 -9.05 -2.26 -2.77
N ILE A 120 -8.89 -3.19 -1.83
CA ILE A 120 -7.82 -4.18 -1.86
C ILE A 120 -8.43 -5.57 -1.86
N HIS A 121 -8.01 -6.38 -2.83
CA HIS A 121 -8.55 -7.72 -3.07
C HIS A 121 -7.74 -8.82 -2.37
N SER A 122 -6.81 -8.48 -1.48
CA SER A 122 -5.91 -9.42 -0.81
C SER A 122 -6.26 -9.58 0.65
N ASP A 123 -6.32 -10.81 1.16
CA ASP A 123 -6.59 -11.09 2.58
C ASP A 123 -5.32 -11.03 3.43
N ASN A 124 -4.70 -9.85 3.51
CA ASN A 124 -3.43 -9.62 4.22
C ASN A 124 -3.41 -8.28 4.97
N GLU A 125 -2.27 -7.97 5.60
CA GLU A 125 -2.03 -6.76 6.38
C GLU A 125 -2.24 -5.46 5.57
N LEU A 126 -2.10 -5.51 4.23
CA LEU A 126 -2.42 -4.35 3.39
C LEU A 126 -3.94 -4.12 3.32
N ALA A 127 -4.77 -5.15 3.25
CA ALA A 127 -6.22 -4.94 3.32
C ALA A 127 -6.66 -4.47 4.71
N GLU A 128 -6.05 -5.00 5.77
CA GLU A 128 -6.30 -4.51 7.12
C GLU A 128 -5.98 -3.01 7.23
N LEU A 129 -4.80 -2.58 6.77
CA LEU A 129 -4.43 -1.17 6.75
C LEU A 129 -5.37 -0.33 5.87
N GLY A 130 -5.72 -0.82 4.67
CA GLY A 130 -6.65 -0.13 3.78
C GLY A 130 -8.03 0.05 4.42
N ASN A 131 -8.52 -0.94 5.15
CA ASN A 131 -9.78 -0.87 5.89
C ASN A 131 -9.72 0.14 7.02
N VAL A 132 -8.62 0.18 7.78
CA VAL A 132 -8.40 1.19 8.83
C VAL A 132 -8.42 2.61 8.25
N ILE A 133 -7.78 2.83 7.09
CA ILE A 133 -7.82 4.14 6.42
C ILE A 133 -9.24 4.49 5.93
N ASN A 134 -9.97 3.51 5.39
CA ASN A 134 -11.36 3.73 4.96
C ASN A 134 -12.28 4.06 6.14
N GLU A 135 -12.14 3.37 7.26
CA GLU A 135 -12.88 3.64 8.50
C GLU A 135 -12.58 5.05 9.01
N MET A 136 -11.31 5.45 9.04
CA MET A 136 -10.90 6.81 9.38
C MET A 136 -11.55 7.85 8.44
N SER A 137 -11.54 7.61 7.12
CA SER A 137 -12.18 8.51 6.15
C SER A 137 -13.68 8.62 6.36
N SER A 138 -14.35 7.50 6.63
CA SER A 138 -15.79 7.45 6.92
C SER A 138 -16.14 8.27 8.15
N ASN A 139 -15.38 8.11 9.24
CA ASN A 139 -15.59 8.85 10.47
C ASN A 139 -15.40 10.37 10.26
N LEU A 140 -14.35 10.76 9.53
CA LEU A 140 -14.13 12.18 9.17
C LEU A 140 -15.28 12.74 8.32
N GLN A 141 -15.84 11.92 7.41
CA GLN A 141 -16.94 12.33 6.56
C GLN A 141 -18.21 12.56 7.38
N GLU A 142 -18.51 11.65 8.32
CA GLU A 142 -19.66 11.79 9.23
C GLU A 142 -19.57 13.07 10.07
N ILE A 143 -18.43 13.34 10.70
CA ILE A 143 -18.21 14.58 11.48
C ILE A 143 -18.38 15.81 10.59
N THR A 144 -17.83 15.79 9.37
CA THR A 144 -17.90 16.94 8.46
C THR A 144 -19.35 17.20 8.03
N LEU A 145 -20.13 16.14 7.78
CA LEU A 145 -21.55 16.25 7.43
C LEU A 145 -22.38 16.79 8.59
N LEU A 146 -22.18 16.26 9.80
CA LEU A 146 -22.85 16.75 11.01
C LEU A 146 -22.51 18.22 11.29
N SER A 147 -21.23 18.59 11.16
CA SER A 147 -20.78 19.98 11.30
C SER A 147 -21.45 20.90 10.28
N LYS A 148 -21.55 20.45 9.02
CA LYS A 148 -22.22 21.22 7.96
C LYS A 148 -23.73 21.38 8.22
N GLN A 149 -24.40 20.32 8.67
CA GLN A 149 -25.81 20.36 9.02
C GLN A 149 -26.04 21.35 10.17
N MET A 150 -25.24 21.27 11.24
CA MET A 150 -25.31 22.21 12.36
C MET A 150 -25.08 23.66 11.93
N CYS A 151 -24.12 23.92 11.02
CA CYS A 151 -23.92 25.27 10.49
C CYS A 151 -25.12 25.77 9.70
N SER A 152 -25.79 24.90 8.92
CA SER A 152 -27.00 25.28 8.17
C SER A 152 -28.15 25.57 9.13
N THR A 153 -28.46 24.65 10.04
CA THR A 153 -29.54 24.80 11.04
C THR A 153 -29.30 26.03 11.92
N GLY A 154 -28.05 26.24 12.36
CA GLY A 154 -27.69 27.40 13.16
C GLY A 154 -27.83 28.72 12.38
N SER A 155 -27.48 28.75 11.09
CA SER A 155 -27.68 29.92 10.25
C SER A 155 -29.16 30.23 10.05
N ASP A 156 -29.96 29.20 9.74
CA ASP A 156 -31.41 29.32 9.54
C ASP A 156 -32.09 29.82 10.83
N PHE A 157 -31.68 29.29 11.99
CA PHE A 157 -32.16 29.73 13.30
C PHE A 157 -31.85 31.21 13.57
N VAL A 158 -30.61 31.65 13.29
CA VAL A 158 -30.20 33.05 13.50
C VAL A 158 -30.98 34.00 12.57
N GLU A 159 -31.17 33.62 11.31
CA GLU A 159 -31.93 34.42 10.33
C GLU A 159 -33.41 34.51 10.70
N ASN A 160 -34.05 33.36 10.98
CA ASN A 160 -35.46 33.30 11.35
C ASN A 160 -35.74 34.05 12.66
N THR A 161 -34.91 33.82 13.69
CA THR A 161 -35.07 34.49 14.99
C THR A 161 -34.81 36.00 14.85
N GLY A 162 -33.81 36.40 14.07
CA GLY A 162 -33.54 37.81 13.77
C GLY A 162 -34.75 38.51 13.15
N PHE A 163 -35.33 37.92 12.11
CA PHE A 163 -36.52 38.45 11.45
C PHE A 163 -37.73 38.56 12.39
N MET A 164 -37.93 37.58 13.28
CA MET A 164 -39.01 37.62 14.27
C MET A 164 -38.79 38.70 15.34
N LEU A 165 -37.54 38.90 15.78
CA LEU A 165 -37.20 39.92 16.79
C LEU A 165 -37.26 41.35 16.25
N GLU A 166 -37.10 41.55 14.95
CA GLU A 166 -37.24 42.87 14.30
C GLU A 166 -38.71 43.29 14.09
N GLN A 167 -39.67 42.39 14.23
CA GLN A 167 -41.10 42.74 14.10
C GLN A 167 -41.59 43.52 15.32
N GLU A 168 -42.38 44.58 15.08
CA GLU A 168 -42.94 45.46 16.13
C GLU A 168 -43.87 44.74 17.12
N ASN A 169 -44.41 43.57 16.77
CA ASN A 169 -45.27 42.76 17.65
C ASN A 169 -44.94 41.27 17.51
N LEU A 170 -44.05 40.77 18.37
CA LEU A 170 -43.84 39.33 18.56
C LEU A 170 -45.11 38.67 19.08
N THR A 171 -45.65 37.71 18.33
CA THR A 171 -46.82 36.95 18.76
C THR A 171 -46.41 35.76 19.62
N SER A 172 -47.34 35.21 20.41
CA SER A 172 -47.11 33.96 21.16
C SER A 172 -46.82 32.77 20.24
N GLU A 173 -47.25 32.82 18.97
CA GLU A 173 -46.96 31.79 17.97
C GLU A 173 -45.49 31.88 17.51
N ASP A 174 -44.95 33.09 17.32
CA ASP A 174 -43.54 33.31 16.97
C ASP A 174 -42.62 32.86 18.11
N MET A 175 -42.96 33.20 19.36
CA MET A 175 -42.24 32.71 20.55
C MET A 175 -42.26 31.17 20.65
N LYS A 176 -43.35 30.53 20.25
CA LYS A 176 -43.43 29.06 20.21
C LYS A 176 -42.52 28.48 19.13
N LYS A 177 -42.51 29.06 17.92
CA LYS A 177 -41.63 28.64 16.81
C LYS A 177 -40.15 28.77 17.18
N ILE A 178 -39.75 29.90 17.78
CA ILE A 178 -38.39 30.09 18.28
C ILE A 178 -38.04 29.00 19.30
N GLY A 179 -38.95 28.68 20.23
CA GLY A 179 -38.74 27.59 21.19
C GLY A 179 -38.56 26.21 20.55
N GLU A 180 -39.32 25.91 19.51
CA GLU A 180 -39.19 24.67 18.73
C GLU A 180 -37.85 24.60 17.98
N GLU A 181 -37.43 25.69 17.33
CA GLU A 181 -36.12 25.77 16.64
C GLU A 181 -34.94 25.68 17.62
N ILE A 182 -35.02 26.33 18.79
CA ILE A 182 -34.00 26.23 19.86
C ILE A 182 -33.86 24.76 20.31
N SER A 183 -34.99 24.07 20.51
CA SER A 183 -34.95 22.67 20.94
C SER A 183 -34.36 21.76 19.87
N HIS A 184 -34.62 22.04 18.59
CA HIS A 184 -34.04 21.28 17.48
C HIS A 184 -32.53 21.51 17.38
N LEU A 185 -32.09 22.78 17.40
CA LEU A 185 -30.67 23.15 17.35
C LEU A 185 -29.90 22.57 18.54
N HIS A 186 -30.50 22.56 19.74
CA HIS A 186 -29.91 21.94 20.92
C HIS A 186 -29.65 20.45 20.73
N GLY A 187 -30.60 19.71 20.14
CA GLY A 187 -30.43 18.28 19.86
C GLY A 187 -29.32 17.99 18.83
N GLU A 188 -29.19 18.82 17.78
CA GLU A 188 -28.09 18.68 16.82
C GLU A 188 -26.72 19.00 17.45
N LEU A 189 -26.66 20.00 18.34
CA LEU A 189 -25.46 20.34 19.11
C LEU A 189 -25.04 19.20 20.04
N GLU A 190 -25.99 18.55 20.71
CA GLU A 190 -25.73 17.40 21.58
C GLU A 190 -25.16 16.23 20.76
N MET A 191 -25.77 15.90 19.62
CA MET A 191 -25.28 14.84 18.73
C MET A 191 -23.85 15.11 18.23
N LEU A 192 -23.55 16.36 17.82
CA LEU A 192 -22.19 16.70 17.41
C LEU A 192 -21.21 16.62 18.59
N THR A 193 -21.63 17.04 19.79
CA THR A 193 -20.82 16.96 21.00
C THR A 193 -20.46 15.51 21.33
N ASP A 194 -21.44 14.60 21.31
CA ASP A 194 -21.21 13.17 21.54
C ASP A 194 -20.21 12.57 20.54
N VAL A 195 -20.35 12.92 19.25
CA VAL A 195 -19.44 12.46 18.20
C VAL A 195 -18.04 13.02 18.40
N VAL A 196 -17.91 14.29 18.78
CA VAL A 196 -16.63 14.93 19.05
C VAL A 196 -15.97 14.31 20.29
N GLU A 197 -16.70 14.09 21.39
CA GLU A 197 -16.18 13.45 22.61
C GLU A 197 -15.67 12.02 22.40
N TYR A 198 -16.15 11.32 21.37
CA TYR A 198 -15.60 10.03 20.97
C TYR A 198 -14.12 10.10 20.55
N PHE A 199 -13.65 11.27 20.08
CA PHE A 199 -12.26 11.48 19.68
C PHE A 199 -11.40 11.96 20.86
N ASN A 200 -10.29 11.27 21.12
CA ASN A 200 -9.25 11.78 22.01
C ASN A 200 -8.48 12.91 21.31
N PHE A 201 -8.83 14.16 21.59
CA PHE A 201 -8.07 15.31 21.12
C PHE A 201 -6.79 15.48 21.95
N TYR A 202 -5.66 15.68 21.27
CA TYR A 202 -4.49 16.26 21.91
C TYR A 202 -4.81 17.72 22.23
N THR A 203 -4.86 18.08 23.51
CA THR A 203 -4.80 19.49 23.90
C THR A 203 -3.41 19.99 23.52
N LEU A 204 -3.31 20.78 22.45
CA LEU A 204 -2.16 21.65 22.25
C LEU A 204 -2.21 22.66 23.39
N GLU A 205 -1.61 22.30 24.52
CA GLU A 205 -1.23 23.25 25.56
C GLU A 205 -0.39 24.28 24.81
N LYS A 206 -0.94 25.48 24.63
CA LYS A 206 -0.19 26.60 24.07
C LYS A 206 1.12 26.62 24.84
N ALA A 207 2.24 26.52 24.14
CA ALA A 207 3.50 26.96 24.71
C ALA A 207 3.26 28.42 25.07
N ASP A 208 3.05 28.68 26.37
CA ASP A 208 3.07 30.02 26.90
C ASP A 208 4.44 30.60 26.53
N ASP A 209 4.40 31.71 25.80
CA ASP A 209 5.57 32.52 25.50
C ASP A 209 6.24 32.93 26.83
N GLU A 210 7.39 32.33 27.16
CA GLU A 210 8.41 32.89 28.08
C GLU A 210 9.47 33.68 27.30
#